data_AF-A0A0G1W240-F1
#
_entry.id   AF-A0A0G1W240-F1
#
_cell.length_a   1.000
_cell.length_b   1.000
_cell.length_c   1.000
_cell.angle_alpha   90.00
_cell.angle_beta   90.00
_cell.angle_gamma   90.00
#
_symmetry.space_group_name_H-M   'P 1'
#
loop_
_entity.id
_entity.type
_entity.pdbx_description
1 polymer ?
#
loop_
_entity_poly.entity_id
_entity_poly.type
_entity_poly.pdbx_seq_one_letter_code
_entity_poly.pdbx_strand_id
1 'polypeptide(L)'
;MSNITYSMTPGSVTVVVDGKATVVSSSAPNYKKLCTHLVNEEWNLVPSCLTPAKTIESWANGQFKVVDGSILFKGEVIDPKLSKRIMSMAGRNEDPWPWIKFWERLQLNPSWRSVKQLYGFMEHDQIPIDESGFVIAYKSVRNDWMDHHSGTILNKPGEKPTFPRNKISDDPDVACHEGLHIGSLKYARDFGQVSSKIVVCRIDPADVVCIPKDCSMQKMRVCSYEVLGVHGAPLPSTTIKSEDLGVRTPVKETTPPKKVAPAEKESAKTDTKKAKPEKPSTTKSLDGDKTWSYMDKYNEAKLMESSLEDLRKYAAFGLHITGASKITGGKAALVKKILDVRN
;
A
#
# COMPACT_ATOMS: atom_id res chain seq x y z
N MET A 1 -38.56 6.24 16.60
CA MET A 1 -37.88 6.23 15.28
C MET A 1 -38.15 7.57 14.64
N SER A 2 -37.12 8.34 14.27
CA SER A 2 -37.30 9.59 13.52
C SER A 2 -38.03 9.30 12.22
N ASN A 3 -39.02 10.10 11.88
CA ASN A 3 -39.80 9.90 10.67
C ASN A 3 -38.98 10.44 9.49
N ILE A 4 -38.45 9.55 8.66
CA ILE A 4 -37.62 9.91 7.49
C ILE A 4 -38.49 9.79 6.24
N THR A 5 -38.61 10.89 5.49
CA THR A 5 -39.20 10.87 4.14
C THR A 5 -38.19 11.40 3.13
N TYR A 6 -38.22 10.88 1.91
CA TYR A 6 -37.27 11.29 0.88
C TYR A 6 -37.91 11.32 -0.51
N SER A 7 -37.35 12.14 -1.39
CA SER A 7 -37.62 12.12 -2.82
C SER A 7 -36.30 12.08 -3.60
N MET A 8 -36.25 11.23 -4.63
CA MET A 8 -35.08 11.08 -5.50
C MET A 8 -35.41 11.60 -6.89
N THR A 9 -34.52 12.42 -7.44
CA THR A 9 -34.50 12.82 -8.84
C THR A 9 -33.14 12.44 -9.44
N PRO A 10 -32.98 12.44 -10.78
CA PRO A 10 -31.66 12.20 -11.39
C PRO A 10 -30.57 13.20 -10.95
N GLY A 11 -30.97 14.41 -10.55
CA GLY A 11 -30.07 15.50 -10.20
C GLY A 11 -29.88 15.73 -8.70
N SER A 12 -30.72 15.15 -7.84
CA SER A 12 -30.65 15.38 -6.39
C SER A 12 -31.53 14.42 -5.60
N VAL A 13 -31.21 14.30 -4.32
CA VAL A 13 -32.03 13.67 -3.29
C VAL A 13 -32.46 14.73 -2.29
N THR A 14 -33.75 14.77 -1.95
CA THR A 14 -34.26 15.56 -0.83
C THR A 14 -34.65 14.61 0.28
N VAL A 15 -34.08 14.80 1.47
CA VAL A 15 -34.41 13.99 2.66
C VAL A 15 -34.95 14.92 3.74
N VAL A 16 -36.09 14.57 4.32
CA VAL A 16 -36.68 15.24 5.47
C VAL A 16 -36.49 14.35 6.68
N VAL A 17 -35.77 14.85 7.68
CA VAL A 17 -35.58 14.20 8.98
C VAL A 17 -36.07 15.14 10.05
N ASP A 18 -37.04 14.70 10.86
CA ASP A 18 -37.61 15.48 11.98
C ASP A 18 -38.08 16.89 11.53
N GLY A 19 -38.72 16.97 10.36
CA GLY A 19 -39.24 18.20 9.78
C GLY A 19 -38.20 19.08 9.06
N LYS A 20 -36.91 18.73 9.09
CA LYS A 20 -35.85 19.47 8.42
C LYS A 20 -35.50 18.83 7.07
N ALA A 21 -35.81 19.54 5.98
CA ALA A 21 -35.44 19.14 4.63
C ALA A 21 -33.96 19.45 4.36
N THR A 22 -33.22 18.47 3.84
CA THR A 22 -31.86 18.62 3.33
C THR A 22 -31.82 18.15 1.87
N VAL A 23 -31.33 19.00 0.98
CA VAL A 23 -31.15 18.68 -0.44
C VAL A 23 -29.69 18.33 -0.70
N VAL A 24 -29.47 17.18 -1.34
CA VAL A 24 -28.16 16.65 -1.69
C VAL A 24 -28.12 16.48 -3.21
N SER A 25 -27.34 17.32 -3.88
CA SER A 25 -27.13 17.24 -5.34
C SER A 25 -26.52 15.89 -5.75
N SER A 26 -26.76 15.42 -6.98
CA SER A 26 -26.08 14.24 -7.54
C SER A 26 -24.57 14.43 -7.70
N SER A 27 -24.12 15.68 -7.80
CA SER A 27 -22.71 16.06 -7.73
C SER A 27 -22.16 16.08 -6.30
N ALA A 28 -23.02 15.96 -5.30
CA ALA A 28 -22.61 16.05 -3.91
C ALA A 28 -21.86 14.77 -3.49
N PRO A 29 -20.81 14.93 -2.70
CA PRO A 29 -20.00 13.86 -2.14
C PRO A 29 -20.72 12.65 -1.57
N ASN A 30 -21.71 12.98 -0.75
CA ASN A 30 -22.46 12.08 0.09
C ASN A 30 -23.65 11.49 -0.66
N TYR A 31 -23.90 11.91 -1.91
CA TYR A 31 -25.05 11.49 -2.71
C TYR A 31 -25.12 9.98 -2.87
N LYS A 32 -24.05 9.34 -3.36
CA LYS A 32 -24.05 7.90 -3.66
C LYS A 32 -24.31 7.08 -2.40
N LYS A 33 -23.64 7.40 -1.30
CA LYS A 33 -23.80 6.71 -0.01
C LYS A 33 -25.18 6.94 0.59
N LEU A 34 -25.68 8.18 0.53
CA LEU A 34 -27.04 8.52 0.96
C LEU A 34 -28.08 7.72 0.17
N CYS A 35 -27.96 7.65 -1.16
CA CYS A 35 -28.82 6.83 -2.01
C CYS A 35 -28.74 5.34 -1.64
N THR A 36 -27.54 4.80 -1.38
CA THR A 36 -27.38 3.40 -0.93
C THR A 36 -28.13 3.13 0.38
N HIS A 37 -27.96 3.99 1.40
CA HIS A 37 -28.66 3.80 2.67
C HIS A 37 -30.18 3.97 2.54
N LEU A 38 -30.64 4.92 1.71
CA LEU A 38 -32.08 5.10 1.44
C LEU A 38 -32.68 3.89 0.70
N VAL A 39 -31.98 3.34 -0.29
CA VAL A 39 -32.43 2.18 -1.08
C VAL A 39 -32.41 0.89 -0.26
N ASN A 40 -31.42 0.72 0.63
CA ASN A 40 -31.30 -0.45 1.50
C ASN A 40 -32.15 -0.34 2.78
N GLU A 41 -32.92 0.74 2.95
CA GLU A 41 -33.72 1.00 4.16
C GLU A 41 -32.90 1.06 5.47
N GLU A 42 -31.64 1.47 5.37
CA GLU A 42 -30.71 1.64 6.49
C GLU A 42 -30.92 3.00 7.18
N TRP A 43 -32.15 3.23 7.68
CA TRP A 43 -32.64 4.54 8.16
C TRP A 43 -31.78 5.15 9.26
N ASN A 44 -31.18 4.32 10.11
CA ASN A 44 -30.28 4.75 11.17
C ASN A 44 -28.98 5.40 10.66
N LEU A 45 -28.57 5.10 9.42
CA LEU A 45 -27.35 5.63 8.80
C LEU A 45 -27.60 6.89 7.96
N VAL A 46 -28.85 7.14 7.56
CA VAL A 46 -29.26 8.28 6.73
C VAL A 46 -28.81 9.63 7.30
N PRO A 47 -29.03 9.95 8.61
CA PRO A 47 -28.66 11.26 9.16
C PRO A 47 -27.17 11.60 9.04
N SER A 48 -26.29 10.60 9.14
CA SER A 48 -24.83 10.79 9.00
C SER A 48 -24.39 11.14 7.57
N CYS A 49 -25.24 10.89 6.57
CA CYS A 49 -24.92 11.08 5.16
C CYS A 49 -25.59 12.33 4.56
N LEU A 50 -26.21 13.19 5.37
CA LEU A 50 -26.96 14.36 4.87
C LEU A 50 -26.08 15.54 4.46
N THR A 51 -24.90 15.70 5.06
CA THR A 51 -23.94 16.74 4.67
C THR A 51 -22.52 16.17 4.69
N PRO A 52 -21.59 16.68 3.87
CA PRO A 52 -20.17 16.29 3.94
C PRO A 52 -19.59 16.48 5.35
N ALA A 53 -19.97 17.56 6.04
CA ALA A 53 -19.57 17.81 7.43
C ALA A 53 -20.08 16.72 8.39
N LYS A 54 -21.34 16.30 8.28
CA LYS A 54 -21.89 15.19 9.08
C LYS A 54 -21.26 13.84 8.73
N THR A 55 -20.89 13.63 7.47
CA THR A 55 -20.13 12.44 7.06
C THR A 55 -18.78 12.43 7.76
N ILE A 56 -18.06 13.57 7.76
CA ILE A 56 -16.77 13.73 8.46
C ILE A 56 -16.92 13.57 9.98
N GLU A 57 -17.93 14.19 10.59
CA GLU A 57 -18.22 14.07 12.03
C GLU A 57 -18.55 12.62 12.43
N SER A 58 -19.33 11.92 11.59
CA SER A 58 -19.69 10.51 11.80
C SER A 58 -18.48 9.58 11.68
N TRP A 59 -17.53 9.90 10.80
CA TRP A 59 -16.37 9.04 10.56
C TRP A 59 -15.50 8.89 11.77
N ALA A 60 -15.28 9.96 12.54
CA ALA A 60 -14.37 9.91 13.67
C ALA A 60 -15.03 9.95 15.04
N ASN A 61 -16.32 9.57 15.14
CA ASN A 61 -17.00 9.46 16.42
C ASN A 61 -16.84 10.75 17.28
N GLY A 62 -16.88 11.93 16.64
CA GLY A 62 -16.66 13.23 17.29
C GLY A 62 -15.20 13.73 17.40
N GLN A 63 -14.20 13.01 16.87
CA GLN A 63 -12.80 13.46 16.89
C GLN A 63 -12.48 14.54 15.85
N PHE A 64 -13.29 14.67 14.79
CA PHE A 64 -13.18 15.75 13.83
C PHE A 64 -14.14 16.88 14.16
N LYS A 65 -13.61 18.11 14.17
CA LYS A 65 -14.41 19.33 14.21
C LYS A 65 -14.01 20.21 13.03
N VAL A 66 -14.98 20.60 12.22
CA VAL A 66 -14.74 21.57 11.13
C VAL A 66 -14.98 22.97 11.70
N VAL A 67 -13.97 23.83 11.63
CA VAL A 67 -14.04 25.24 12.05
C VAL A 67 -13.42 26.09 10.95
N ASP A 68 -14.21 27.01 10.37
CA ASP A 68 -13.77 27.96 9.34
C ASP A 68 -13.00 27.32 8.16
N GLY A 69 -13.45 26.14 7.71
CA GLY A 69 -12.82 25.40 6.61
C GLY A 69 -11.52 24.67 6.98
N SER A 70 -11.11 24.68 8.25
CA SER A 70 -10.03 23.86 8.77
C SER A 70 -10.57 22.68 9.57
N ILE A 71 -9.85 21.56 9.52
CA ILE A 71 -10.18 20.39 10.34
C ILE A 71 -9.37 20.45 11.62
N LEU A 72 -10.06 20.33 12.76
CA LEU A 72 -9.44 20.03 14.03
C LEU A 72 -9.57 18.52 14.29
N PHE A 73 -8.47 17.89 14.68
CA PHE A 73 -8.44 16.49 15.09
C PHE A 73 -7.78 16.38 16.46
N LYS A 74 -8.48 15.77 17.43
CA LYS A 74 -8.02 15.68 18.83
C LYS A 74 -7.63 17.04 19.45
N GLY A 75 -8.28 18.12 19.01
CA GLY A 75 -8.02 19.49 19.48
C GLY A 75 -6.90 20.23 18.73
N GLU A 76 -6.20 19.57 17.81
CA GLU A 76 -5.13 20.17 17.02
C GLU A 76 -5.60 20.54 15.61
N VAL A 77 -5.13 21.67 15.10
CA VAL A 77 -5.47 22.15 13.76
C VAL A 77 -4.63 21.41 12.72
N ILE A 78 -5.29 20.72 11.80
CA ILE A 78 -4.66 20.13 10.62
C ILE A 78 -4.34 21.26 9.63
N ASP A 79 -3.17 21.19 8.99
CA ASP A 79 -2.74 22.12 7.94
C ASP A 79 -3.89 22.41 6.94
N PRO A 80 -4.14 23.68 6.55
CA PRO A 80 -5.27 24.03 5.68
C PRO A 80 -5.29 23.29 4.35
N LYS A 81 -4.12 23.01 3.73
CA LYS A 81 -4.08 22.30 2.46
C LYS A 81 -4.45 20.83 2.65
N LEU A 82 -3.94 20.20 3.70
CA LEU A 82 -4.30 18.82 4.06
C LEU A 82 -5.78 18.72 4.47
N SER A 83 -6.29 19.69 5.23
CA SER A 83 -7.71 19.82 5.59
C SER A 83 -8.59 19.86 4.33
N LYS A 84 -8.24 20.69 3.35
CA LYS A 84 -8.95 20.79 2.07
C LYS A 84 -8.97 19.46 1.33
N ARG A 85 -7.85 18.73 1.33
CA ARG A 85 -7.78 17.39 0.73
C ARG A 85 -8.69 16.39 1.44
N ILE A 86 -8.62 16.32 2.77
CA ILE A 86 -9.46 15.41 3.57
C ILE A 86 -10.95 15.74 3.35
N MET A 87 -11.33 17.02 3.37
CA MET A 87 -12.71 17.43 3.06
C MET A 87 -13.11 17.08 1.63
N SER A 88 -12.20 17.13 0.66
CA SER A 88 -12.45 16.70 -0.72
C SER A 88 -12.56 15.18 -0.89
N MET A 89 -11.87 14.39 -0.04
CA MET A 89 -12.00 12.93 0.00
C MET A 89 -13.29 12.48 0.69
N ALA A 90 -13.64 13.11 1.81
CA ALA A 90 -15.01 13.05 2.34
C ALA A 90 -16.02 13.46 1.28
N GLY A 91 -15.64 14.50 0.56
CA GLY A 91 -16.21 15.00 -0.67
C GLY A 91 -16.37 13.95 -1.78
N ARG A 92 -15.49 12.96 -1.83
CA ARG A 92 -15.42 11.83 -2.77
C ARG A 92 -16.29 10.62 -2.39
N ASN A 93 -16.76 10.57 -1.14
CA ASN A 93 -17.02 9.30 -0.43
C ASN A 93 -15.79 8.35 -0.48
N GLU A 94 -14.59 8.92 -0.42
CA GLU A 94 -13.32 8.19 -0.29
C GLU A 94 -12.89 8.15 1.17
N ASP A 95 -12.23 7.06 1.58
CA ASP A 95 -11.72 6.92 2.94
C ASP A 95 -10.58 7.93 3.23
N PRO A 96 -10.75 8.89 4.16
CA PRO A 96 -9.71 9.86 4.49
C PRO A 96 -8.74 9.32 5.55
N TRP A 97 -9.05 8.20 6.21
CA TRP A 97 -8.27 7.69 7.33
C TRP A 97 -6.77 7.49 7.03
N PRO A 98 -6.36 7.08 5.83
CA PRO A 98 -4.93 7.07 5.47
C PRO A 98 -4.25 8.43 5.68
N TRP A 99 -4.92 9.54 5.35
CA TRP A 99 -4.39 10.90 5.51
C TRP A 99 -4.39 11.37 6.97
N ILE A 100 -5.30 10.85 7.78
CA ILE A 100 -5.30 11.09 9.23
C ILE A 100 -4.14 10.35 9.88
N LYS A 101 -3.92 9.09 9.53
CA LYS A 101 -2.75 8.33 9.99
C LYS A 101 -1.45 9.02 9.55
N PHE A 102 -1.39 9.51 8.31
CA PHE A 102 -0.26 10.31 7.83
C PHE A 102 -0.03 11.53 8.73
N TRP A 103 -1.09 12.28 9.04
CA TRP A 103 -0.99 13.46 9.91
C TRP A 103 -0.53 13.10 11.33
N GLU A 104 -1.06 12.04 11.93
CA GLU A 104 -0.65 11.58 13.27
C GLU A 104 0.83 11.18 13.29
N ARG A 105 1.30 10.45 12.27
CA ARG A 105 2.72 10.12 12.12
C ARG A 105 3.57 11.36 11.92
N LEU A 106 3.09 12.33 11.15
CA LEU A 106 3.79 13.58 10.92
C LEU A 106 3.96 14.38 12.22
N GLN A 107 2.99 14.34 13.15
CA GLN A 107 3.15 15.01 14.45
C GLN A 107 4.22 14.37 15.34
N LEU A 108 4.66 13.14 15.06
CA LEU A 108 5.79 12.50 15.75
C LEU A 108 7.15 12.96 15.20
N ASN A 109 7.17 13.75 14.13
CA ASN A 109 8.40 14.24 13.53
C ASN A 109 9.03 15.33 14.41
N PRO A 110 10.28 15.17 14.89
CA PRO A 110 10.92 16.17 15.74
C PRO A 110 11.34 17.44 14.98
N SER A 111 11.34 17.42 13.64
CA SER A 111 11.60 18.61 12.81
C SER A 111 10.31 19.39 12.58
N TRP A 112 10.17 20.53 13.26
CA TRP A 112 9.08 21.47 13.02
C TRP A 112 9.00 21.91 11.55
N ARG A 113 10.14 22.06 10.87
CA ARG A 113 10.20 22.43 9.44
C ARG A 113 9.61 21.33 8.57
N SER A 114 9.99 20.08 8.80
CA SER A 114 9.44 18.93 8.08
C SER A 114 7.94 18.80 8.29
N VAL A 115 7.45 19.00 9.52
CA VAL A 115 6.00 19.03 9.82
C VAL A 115 5.25 20.04 8.94
N LYS A 116 5.83 21.23 8.72
CA LYS A 116 5.19 22.29 7.93
C LYS A 116 5.34 22.13 6.41
N GLN A 117 6.40 21.48 5.94
CA GLN A 117 6.75 21.47 4.52
C GLN A 117 6.37 20.18 3.80
N LEU A 118 6.34 19.04 4.49
CA LEU A 118 6.21 17.73 3.87
C LEU A 118 4.95 17.59 3.00
N TYR A 119 3.79 18.00 3.51
CA TYR A 119 2.54 17.89 2.74
C TYR A 119 2.57 18.75 1.46
N GLY A 120 3.13 19.97 1.53
CA GLY A 120 3.26 20.84 0.37
C GLY A 120 4.17 20.26 -0.71
N PHE A 121 5.27 19.62 -0.31
CA PHE A 121 6.15 18.87 -1.21
C PHE A 121 5.43 17.70 -1.88
N MET A 122 4.71 16.89 -1.08
CA MET A 122 3.95 15.75 -1.61
C MET A 122 2.86 16.19 -2.59
N GLU A 123 2.18 17.30 -2.32
CA GLU A 123 1.15 17.87 -3.19
C GLU A 123 1.73 18.31 -4.54
N HIS A 124 2.91 18.95 -4.54
CA HIS A 124 3.58 19.43 -5.76
C HIS A 124 3.93 18.27 -6.71
N ASP A 125 4.49 17.19 -6.18
CA ASP A 125 4.97 16.04 -6.97
C ASP A 125 3.98 14.87 -7.03
N GLN A 126 2.75 15.06 -6.52
CA GLN A 126 1.69 14.05 -6.45
C GLN A 126 2.15 12.74 -5.77
N ILE A 127 2.95 12.87 -4.72
CA ILE A 127 3.51 11.73 -3.98
C ILE A 127 2.38 11.08 -3.15
N PRO A 128 2.08 9.78 -3.38
CA PRO A 128 1.00 9.10 -2.68
C PRO A 128 1.41 8.65 -1.28
N ILE A 129 0.39 8.25 -0.51
CA ILE A 129 0.55 7.54 0.76
C ILE A 129 -0.07 6.16 0.67
N ASP A 130 0.32 5.26 1.57
CA ASP A 130 -0.39 4.00 1.77
C ASP A 130 -1.53 4.10 2.80
N GLU A 131 -2.26 3.00 2.99
CA GLU A 131 -3.39 2.88 3.92
C GLU A 131 -3.02 3.11 5.40
N SER A 132 -1.73 3.03 5.73
CA SER A 132 -1.18 3.24 7.07
C SER A 132 -0.61 4.65 7.27
N GLY A 133 -0.69 5.51 6.25
CA GLY A 133 -0.21 6.89 6.32
C GLY A 133 1.29 7.06 6.06
N PHE A 134 1.97 6.05 5.52
CA PHE A 134 3.37 6.20 5.09
C PHE A 134 3.45 6.84 3.72
N VAL A 135 4.48 7.65 3.50
CA VAL A 135 4.78 8.24 2.20
C VAL A 135 5.39 7.19 1.28
N ILE A 136 4.94 7.15 0.02
CA ILE A 136 5.47 6.24 -1.00
C ILE A 136 6.23 7.07 -2.03
N ALA A 137 7.54 6.88 -2.09
CA ALA A 137 8.42 7.67 -2.94
C ALA A 137 9.49 6.79 -3.60
N TYR A 138 10.38 7.39 -4.40
CA TYR A 138 11.26 6.67 -5.30
C TYR A 138 12.72 6.98 -5.06
N LYS A 139 13.57 5.98 -5.24
CA LYS A 139 15.01 6.11 -5.16
C LYS A 139 15.68 5.43 -6.35
N SER A 140 16.61 6.14 -6.98
CA SER A 140 17.51 5.55 -7.96
C SER A 140 18.70 4.91 -7.27
N VAL A 141 19.04 3.70 -7.70
CA VAL A 141 20.14 2.89 -7.16
C VAL A 141 20.93 2.28 -8.31
N ARG A 142 22.16 1.88 -8.02
CA ARG A 142 23.04 1.21 -8.98
C ARG A 142 22.49 -0.16 -9.36
N ASN A 143 23.07 -0.73 -10.41
CA ASN A 143 22.66 -2.04 -10.92
C ASN A 143 22.88 -3.19 -9.92
N ASP A 144 23.82 -3.03 -8.99
CA ASP A 144 24.12 -3.93 -7.89
C ASP A 144 23.29 -3.63 -6.62
N TRP A 145 22.29 -2.74 -6.72
CA TRP A 145 21.41 -2.30 -5.64
C TRP A 145 22.05 -1.38 -4.58
N MET A 146 23.29 -0.94 -4.79
CA MET A 146 23.91 0.02 -3.87
C MET A 146 23.47 1.45 -4.19
N ASP A 147 23.55 2.34 -3.20
CA ASP A 147 23.31 3.77 -3.43
C ASP A 147 24.38 4.38 -4.36
N HIS A 148 24.00 5.45 -5.05
CA HIS A 148 24.90 6.10 -6.02
C HIS A 148 26.11 6.77 -5.39
N HIS A 149 25.99 7.33 -4.18
CA HIS A 149 27.02 8.19 -3.60
C HIS A 149 28.11 7.38 -2.91
N SER A 150 27.75 6.57 -1.90
CA SER A 150 28.72 5.80 -1.11
C SER A 150 29.02 4.44 -1.74
N GLY A 151 28.04 3.84 -2.44
CA GLY A 151 28.15 2.45 -2.91
C GLY A 151 28.14 1.43 -1.77
N THR A 152 27.68 1.80 -0.58
CA THR A 152 27.70 0.96 0.64
C THR A 152 26.32 0.62 1.19
N ILE A 153 25.29 1.38 0.80
CA ILE A 153 23.94 1.19 1.32
C ILE A 153 23.16 0.31 0.36
N LEU A 154 22.77 -0.88 0.81
CA LEU A 154 22.00 -1.85 0.04
C LEU A 154 20.51 -1.46 -0.04
N ASN A 155 19.91 -1.58 -1.22
CA ASN A 155 18.53 -1.18 -1.50
C ASN A 155 17.71 -2.27 -2.21
N LYS A 156 17.88 -3.53 -1.81
CA LYS A 156 17.01 -4.61 -2.32
C LYS A 156 15.62 -4.53 -1.68
N PRO A 157 14.55 -5.03 -2.32
CA PRO A 157 13.25 -5.16 -1.68
C PRO A 157 13.36 -5.89 -0.34
N GLY A 158 12.72 -5.34 0.70
CA GLY A 158 12.79 -5.80 2.09
C GLY A 158 13.86 -5.09 2.95
N GLU A 159 14.83 -4.41 2.33
CA GLU A 159 15.86 -3.67 3.08
C GLU A 159 15.29 -2.42 3.76
N LYS A 160 15.86 -2.09 4.92
CA LYS A 160 15.48 -0.91 5.71
C LYS A 160 16.67 -0.03 6.06
N PRO A 161 17.24 0.71 5.09
CA PRO A 161 18.37 1.59 5.35
C PRO A 161 18.03 2.63 6.43
N THR A 162 18.96 2.82 7.36
CA THR A 162 18.86 3.84 8.42
C THR A 162 20.12 4.69 8.45
N PHE A 163 19.98 5.92 8.93
CA PHE A 163 21.09 6.84 9.14
C PHE A 163 20.81 7.69 10.40
N PRO A 164 21.82 7.95 11.25
CA PRO A 164 21.60 8.73 12.47
C PRO A 164 20.99 10.10 12.16
N ARG A 165 19.77 10.34 12.65
CA ARG A 165 19.02 11.57 12.32
C ARG A 165 19.77 12.84 12.65
N ASN A 166 20.45 12.88 13.80
CA ASN A 166 21.25 14.02 14.25
C ASN A 166 22.52 14.28 13.42
N LYS A 167 22.82 13.43 12.43
CA LYS A 167 23.86 13.64 11.43
C LYS A 167 23.31 14.16 10.09
N ILE A 168 21.99 14.33 9.97
CA ILE A 168 21.34 14.87 8.78
C ILE A 168 20.92 16.30 9.06
N SER A 169 21.35 17.23 8.21
CA SER A 169 20.96 18.64 8.34
C SER A 169 19.46 18.85 8.03
N ASP A 170 18.77 19.54 8.96
CA ASP A 170 17.41 20.08 8.83
C ASP A 170 17.41 21.52 8.23
N ASP A 171 18.53 21.94 7.67
CA ASP A 171 18.62 23.19 6.93
C ASP A 171 18.29 22.96 5.43
N PRO A 172 17.17 23.52 4.92
CA PRO A 172 16.77 23.35 3.53
C PRO A 172 17.65 24.14 2.55
N ASP A 173 18.45 25.10 3.03
CA ASP A 173 19.38 25.88 2.21
C ASP A 173 20.73 25.19 2.00
N VAL A 174 21.03 24.17 2.81
CA VAL A 174 22.19 23.29 2.59
C VAL A 174 21.84 22.29 1.50
N ALA A 175 22.46 22.40 0.32
CA ALA A 175 22.34 21.41 -0.76
C ALA A 175 23.22 20.19 -0.49
N CYS A 176 22.77 19.00 -0.92
CA CYS A 176 23.57 17.76 -0.90
C CYS A 176 24.31 17.43 0.43
N HIS A 177 23.59 17.37 1.54
CA HIS A 177 24.12 16.92 2.84
C HIS A 177 24.12 15.39 2.98
N GLU A 178 24.87 14.87 3.95
CA GLU A 178 24.75 13.48 4.42
C GLU A 178 23.30 13.15 4.79
N GLY A 179 22.88 11.93 4.46
CA GLY A 179 21.54 11.42 4.72
C GLY A 179 21.01 10.57 3.56
N LEU A 180 19.85 9.98 3.79
CA LEU A 180 19.19 9.15 2.79
C LEU A 180 18.31 10.04 1.91
N HIS A 181 18.65 10.13 0.63
CA HIS A 181 17.86 10.88 -0.34
C HIS A 181 16.84 10.00 -1.05
N ILE A 182 15.58 10.45 -1.03
CA ILE A 182 14.43 9.84 -1.70
C ILE A 182 13.58 10.98 -2.28
N GLY A 183 12.91 10.78 -3.40
CA GLY A 183 12.12 11.85 -4.01
C GLY A 183 11.00 11.34 -4.91
N SER A 184 10.51 12.24 -5.75
CA SER A 184 9.51 11.88 -6.76
C SER A 184 10.07 10.91 -7.80
N LEU A 185 9.18 10.26 -8.56
CA LEU A 185 9.59 9.39 -9.65
C LEU A 185 10.40 10.14 -10.70
N LYS A 186 10.07 11.41 -10.94
CA LYS A 186 10.82 12.30 -11.83
C LYS A 186 12.26 12.47 -11.32
N TYR A 187 12.43 12.84 -10.05
CA TYR A 187 13.75 12.96 -9.43
C TYR A 187 14.56 11.67 -9.54
N ALA A 188 13.96 10.51 -9.24
CA ALA A 188 14.65 9.24 -9.32
C ALA A 188 15.10 8.91 -10.76
N ARG A 189 14.29 9.23 -11.77
CA ARG A 189 14.66 9.06 -13.18
C ARG A 189 15.83 9.97 -13.57
N ASP A 190 15.74 11.25 -13.23
CA ASP A 190 16.74 12.26 -13.62
C ASP A 190 18.08 12.05 -12.92
N PHE A 191 18.06 11.51 -11.69
CA PHE A 191 19.28 11.20 -10.93
C PHE A 191 19.96 9.90 -11.38
N GLY A 192 19.22 8.98 -12.00
CA GLY A 192 19.74 7.71 -12.46
C GLY A 192 20.57 7.82 -13.73
N GLN A 193 21.55 6.92 -13.87
CA GLN A 193 22.21 6.63 -15.14
C GLN A 193 21.39 5.59 -15.93
N VAL A 194 21.70 5.40 -17.22
CA VAL A 194 21.01 4.46 -18.14
C VAL A 194 20.85 3.05 -17.55
N SER A 195 21.81 2.60 -16.75
CA SER A 195 21.84 1.28 -16.12
C SER A 195 21.29 1.24 -14.69
N SER A 196 20.69 2.32 -14.19
CA SER A 196 20.21 2.39 -12.81
C SER A 196 18.87 1.66 -12.64
N LYS A 197 18.62 1.18 -11.42
CA LYS A 197 17.31 0.67 -11.01
C LYS A 197 16.58 1.76 -10.23
N ILE A 198 15.26 1.80 -10.35
CA ILE A 198 14.43 2.65 -9.50
C ILE A 198 13.67 1.74 -8.55
N VAL A 199 13.82 1.99 -7.25
CA VAL A 199 13.10 1.27 -6.20
C VAL A 199 11.99 2.13 -5.61
N VAL A 200 10.92 1.48 -5.18
CA VAL A 200 9.79 2.09 -4.48
C VAL A 200 10.04 1.95 -2.99
N CYS A 201 10.02 3.07 -2.29
CA CYS A 201 10.31 3.17 -0.87
C CYS A 201 9.07 3.62 -0.09
N ARG A 202 8.92 3.07 1.11
CA ARG A 202 7.96 3.48 2.13
C ARG A 202 8.69 4.26 3.22
N ILE A 203 8.18 5.43 3.57
CA ILE A 203 8.83 6.37 4.47
C ILE A 203 7.83 6.79 5.54
N ASP A 204 8.24 6.74 6.80
CA ASP A 204 7.46 7.29 7.89
C ASP A 204 7.54 8.83 7.82
N PRO A 205 6.41 9.58 7.83
CA PRO A 205 6.45 11.02 7.97
C PRO A 205 7.29 11.51 9.17
N ALA A 206 7.41 10.71 10.23
CA ALA A 206 8.29 11.00 11.38
C ALA A 206 9.79 10.98 11.03
N ASP A 207 10.18 10.17 10.05
CA ASP A 207 11.58 9.97 9.63
C ASP A 207 12.07 10.98 8.58
N VAL A 208 11.18 11.84 8.08
CA VAL A 208 11.57 12.95 7.20
C VAL A 208 12.36 13.98 8.02
N VAL A 209 13.56 14.32 7.55
CA VAL A 209 14.43 15.30 8.21
C VAL A 209 14.32 16.67 7.58
N CYS A 210 14.29 16.75 6.24
CA CYS A 210 14.30 18.02 5.54
C CYS A 210 13.73 17.88 4.13
N ILE A 211 13.09 18.94 3.63
CA ILE A 211 12.82 19.13 2.20
C ILE A 211 13.77 20.24 1.70
N PRO A 212 14.91 19.88 1.11
CA PRO A 212 15.83 20.85 0.55
C PRO A 212 15.19 21.73 -0.54
N LYS A 213 15.60 22.99 -0.65
CA LYS A 213 15.18 23.90 -1.73
C LYS A 213 15.88 23.61 -3.06
N ASP A 214 16.96 22.82 -3.03
CA ASP A 214 17.68 22.41 -4.24
C ASP A 214 16.85 21.44 -5.11
N CYS A 215 17.28 21.24 -6.36
CA CYS A 215 16.64 20.31 -7.30
C CYS A 215 15.13 20.53 -7.50
N SER A 216 14.68 21.79 -7.55
CA SER A 216 13.26 22.16 -7.66
C SER A 216 12.38 21.51 -6.60
N MET A 217 12.92 21.29 -5.39
CA MET A 217 12.25 20.62 -4.28
C MET A 217 11.78 19.20 -4.60
N GLN A 218 12.43 18.46 -5.50
CA GLN A 218 11.96 17.14 -5.95
C GLN A 218 12.42 15.96 -5.07
N LYS A 219 13.16 16.23 -3.98
CA LYS A 219 13.70 15.23 -3.05
C LYS A 219 13.48 15.64 -1.59
N MET A 220 13.53 14.64 -0.73
CA MET A 220 13.57 14.77 0.72
C MET A 220 14.80 14.05 1.29
N ARG A 221 15.24 14.51 2.46
CA ARG A 221 16.19 13.80 3.31
C ARG A 221 15.42 13.04 4.37
N VAL A 222 15.75 11.76 4.55
CA VAL A 222 15.13 10.90 5.55
C VAL A 222 16.20 10.22 6.40
N CYS A 223 15.87 9.87 7.64
CA CYS A 223 16.75 9.05 8.49
C CYS A 223 16.47 7.54 8.36
N SER A 224 15.35 7.14 7.75
CA SER A 224 14.99 5.74 7.53
C SER A 224 13.98 5.60 6.39
N TYR A 225 13.98 4.44 5.74
CA TYR A 225 12.92 4.00 4.81
C TYR A 225 12.95 2.49 4.65
N GLU A 226 11.88 1.92 4.10
CA GLU A 226 11.77 0.52 3.72
C GLU A 226 11.64 0.40 2.20
N VAL A 227 12.42 -0.48 1.58
CA VAL A 227 12.32 -0.75 0.15
C VAL A 227 11.20 -1.77 -0.10
N LEU A 228 10.14 -1.36 -0.78
CA LEU A 228 8.99 -2.23 -1.07
C LEU A 228 9.20 -3.10 -2.30
N GLY A 229 9.89 -2.58 -3.32
CA GLY A 229 9.97 -3.25 -4.61
C GLY A 229 10.71 -2.44 -5.66
N VAL A 230 10.70 -2.95 -6.89
CA VAL A 230 11.28 -2.26 -8.05
C VAL A 230 10.16 -1.58 -8.82
N HIS A 231 10.37 -0.32 -9.16
CA HIS A 231 9.45 0.41 -10.03
C HIS A 231 9.35 -0.25 -11.40
N GLY A 232 8.13 -0.51 -11.89
CA GLY A 232 7.87 -1.21 -13.14
C GLY A 232 7.81 -2.74 -13.03
N ALA A 233 8.11 -3.30 -11.86
CA ALA A 233 7.77 -4.68 -11.51
C ALA A 233 6.46 -4.72 -10.71
N PRO A 234 5.74 -5.85 -10.67
CA PRO A 234 4.66 -6.03 -9.71
C PRO A 234 5.18 -5.78 -8.29
N LEU A 235 4.55 -4.85 -7.57
CA LEU A 235 4.82 -4.68 -6.15
C LEU A 235 4.38 -5.96 -5.42
N PRO A 236 5.16 -6.45 -4.43
CA PRO A 236 4.67 -7.51 -3.57
C PRO A 236 3.37 -7.04 -2.90
N SER A 237 2.37 -7.93 -2.86
CA SER A 237 1.04 -7.63 -2.30
C SER A 237 1.15 -6.95 -0.94
N THR A 238 0.57 -5.77 -0.78
CA THR A 238 0.58 -4.98 0.47
C THR A 238 -0.34 -5.54 1.55
N THR A 239 -1.04 -6.65 1.28
CA THR A 239 -1.86 -7.36 2.27
C THR A 239 -0.98 -8.29 3.11
N ILE A 240 -0.17 -7.73 4.00
CA ILE A 240 0.46 -8.52 5.07
C ILE A 240 -0.63 -8.77 6.12
N LYS A 241 -1.13 -10.01 6.20
CA LYS A 241 -1.96 -10.42 7.34
C LYS A 241 -1.04 -10.47 8.56
N SER A 242 -1.55 -10.03 9.72
CA SER A 242 -0.83 -10.05 10.99
C SER A 242 -0.25 -11.42 11.39
N GLU A 243 -0.70 -12.47 10.72
CA GLU A 243 -0.29 -13.87 10.86
C GLU A 243 1.12 -14.15 10.28
N ASP A 244 1.62 -13.34 9.35
CA ASP A 244 2.94 -13.50 8.71
C ASP A 244 4.09 -12.81 9.47
N LEU A 245 3.78 -12.04 10.52
CA LEU A 245 4.78 -11.51 11.44
C LEU A 245 5.13 -12.60 12.46
N GLY A 246 6.05 -13.48 12.07
CA GLY A 246 6.65 -14.45 12.98
C GLY A 246 7.26 -13.75 14.19
N VAL A 247 6.55 -13.78 15.32
CA VAL A 247 7.07 -13.40 16.63
C VAL A 247 8.19 -14.37 16.97
N ARG A 248 9.44 -13.95 16.71
CA ARG A 248 10.60 -14.62 17.29
C ARG A 248 10.60 -14.29 18.78
N THR A 249 10.19 -15.25 19.60
CA THR A 249 10.41 -15.21 21.04
C THR A 249 11.92 -15.20 21.32
N PRO A 250 12.41 -14.48 22.33
CA PRO A 250 13.83 -14.44 22.65
C PRO A 250 14.28 -15.83 23.11
N VAL A 251 15.29 -16.39 22.45
CA VAL A 251 15.94 -17.64 22.88
C VAL A 251 16.66 -17.35 24.19
N LYS A 252 16.28 -18.09 25.24
CA LYS A 252 16.91 -18.08 26.56
C LYS A 252 18.33 -18.65 26.42
N GLU A 253 19.35 -17.83 26.66
CA GLU A 253 20.73 -18.30 26.79
C GLU A 253 20.79 -19.33 27.92
N THR A 254 21.20 -20.56 27.59
CA THR A 254 21.61 -21.56 28.57
C THR A 254 23.09 -21.83 28.38
N THR A 255 23.83 -21.57 29.45
CA THR A 255 25.28 -21.68 29.57
C THR A 255 25.71 -23.15 29.40
N PRO A 256 26.84 -23.43 28.71
CA PRO A 256 27.24 -24.80 28.38
C PRO A 256 27.84 -25.57 29.58
N PRO A 257 27.62 -26.89 29.70
CA PRO A 257 28.27 -27.69 30.71
C PRO A 257 29.71 -28.07 30.30
N LYS A 258 30.66 -27.80 31.21
CA LYS A 258 32.04 -28.32 31.18
C LYS A 258 32.04 -29.85 31.11
N LYS A 259 32.81 -30.43 30.20
CA LYS A 259 33.45 -31.74 30.39
C LYS A 259 34.89 -31.74 29.88
N VAL A 260 35.66 -32.55 30.58
CA VAL A 260 37.11 -32.61 30.74
C VAL A 260 37.75 -33.33 29.53
N ALA A 261 38.97 -32.93 29.16
CA ALA A 261 39.83 -33.63 28.19
C ALA A 261 40.28 -35.02 28.74
N PRO A 262 40.75 -35.96 27.89
CA PRO A 262 42.18 -35.93 27.52
C PRO A 262 42.56 -36.48 26.13
N ALA A 263 43.79 -36.09 25.72
CA ALA A 263 44.84 -36.81 24.99
C ALA A 263 44.70 -37.26 23.51
N GLU A 264 45.52 -36.62 22.68
CA GLU A 264 46.38 -37.06 21.54
C GLU A 264 46.16 -38.42 20.82
N LYS A 265 46.13 -38.39 19.46
CA LYS A 265 47.18 -38.92 18.55
C LYS A 265 46.86 -38.81 17.03
N GLU A 266 47.87 -38.36 16.29
CA GLU A 266 48.36 -38.66 14.92
C GLU A 266 47.53 -39.33 13.78
N SER A 267 47.62 -38.66 12.61
CA SER A 267 48.09 -39.17 11.28
C SER A 267 47.14 -39.67 10.15
N ALA A 268 47.35 -39.04 8.98
CA ALA A 268 47.45 -39.53 7.57
C ALA A 268 46.25 -40.06 6.73
N LYS A 269 46.07 -39.38 5.56
CA LYS A 269 45.79 -39.81 4.13
C LYS A 269 44.73 -40.92 3.85
N THR A 270 43.91 -40.99 2.79
CA THR A 270 44.00 -40.63 1.34
C THR A 270 42.62 -40.86 0.65
N ASP A 271 42.37 -40.17 -0.48
CA ASP A 271 41.55 -40.48 -1.68
C ASP A 271 40.30 -41.42 -1.67
N THR A 272 39.20 -41.04 -2.35
CA THR A 272 38.83 -41.43 -3.74
C THR A 272 37.35 -41.11 -4.09
N LYS A 273 37.10 -40.75 -5.38
CA LYS A 273 35.83 -40.53 -6.12
C LYS A 273 34.77 -41.66 -6.02
N LYS A 274 33.46 -41.34 -6.13
CA LYS A 274 32.54 -41.69 -7.27
C LYS A 274 31.05 -41.37 -7.02
N ALA A 275 30.31 -41.42 -8.13
CA ALA A 275 28.99 -40.85 -8.45
C ALA A 275 27.72 -41.57 -7.92
N LYS A 276 26.60 -40.83 -8.06
CA LYS A 276 25.14 -41.14 -8.17
C LYS A 276 24.73 -42.62 -8.39
N PRO A 277 23.53 -43.05 -7.90
CA PRO A 277 22.28 -42.81 -8.66
C PRO A 277 21.04 -42.47 -7.80
N GLU A 278 19.92 -42.19 -8.49
CA GLU A 278 18.65 -41.62 -8.07
C GLU A 278 17.57 -42.60 -7.54
N LYS A 279 16.78 -42.10 -6.56
CA LYS A 279 15.31 -42.22 -6.29
C LYS A 279 14.65 -43.58 -5.97
N PRO A 280 13.41 -43.63 -5.37
CA PRO A 280 12.59 -42.57 -4.74
C PRO A 280 11.97 -42.93 -3.36
N SER A 281 11.66 -41.95 -2.49
CA SER A 281 10.42 -41.95 -1.68
C SER A 281 10.15 -40.60 -0.98
N THR A 282 9.09 -39.94 -1.45
CA THR A 282 8.02 -39.24 -0.73
C THR A 282 8.28 -38.49 0.60
N THR A 283 8.19 -37.16 0.54
CA THR A 283 7.27 -36.37 1.40
C THR A 283 6.89 -35.05 0.70
N LYS A 284 5.61 -34.68 0.83
CA LYS A 284 4.83 -33.74 0.00
C LYS A 284 5.30 -32.28 0.04
N SER A 285 5.52 -31.69 -1.14
CA SER A 285 5.46 -30.24 -1.40
C SER A 285 4.01 -29.82 -1.66
N LEU A 286 3.63 -28.59 -1.25
CA LEU A 286 2.43 -27.91 -1.73
C LEU A 286 2.91 -26.87 -2.76
N ASP A 287 2.83 -27.25 -4.04
CA ASP A 287 3.21 -26.49 -5.25
C ASP A 287 2.30 -25.23 -5.44
N GLY A 288 2.69 -24.12 -6.07
CA GLY A 288 3.54 -23.98 -7.25
C GLY A 288 2.72 -24.12 -8.54
N ASP A 289 2.72 -23.11 -9.41
CA ASP A 289 2.39 -23.16 -10.85
C ASP A 289 1.37 -24.21 -11.31
N LYS A 290 0.07 -23.94 -11.14
CA LYS A 290 -0.94 -24.71 -11.92
C LYS A 290 -0.91 -24.26 -13.38
N THR A 291 -0.19 -25.01 -14.20
CA THR A 291 -0.37 -25.00 -15.65
C THR A 291 -1.75 -25.58 -15.97
N TRP A 292 -2.61 -24.77 -16.60
CA TRP A 292 -3.99 -25.16 -16.90
C TRP A 292 -4.14 -26.08 -18.13
N SER A 293 -3.03 -26.65 -18.60
CA SER A 293 -2.95 -27.42 -19.85
C SER A 293 -3.86 -28.66 -19.88
N TYR A 294 -4.23 -29.19 -18.70
CA TYR A 294 -5.17 -30.31 -18.62
C TYR A 294 -6.60 -29.93 -19.06
N MET A 295 -6.98 -28.66 -18.91
CA MET A 295 -8.32 -28.19 -19.30
C MET A 295 -8.43 -28.03 -20.81
N ASP A 296 -7.34 -27.81 -21.54
CA ASP A 296 -7.32 -27.64 -23.02
C ASP A 296 -7.99 -28.81 -23.76
N LYS A 297 -7.93 -30.01 -23.19
CA LYS A 297 -8.50 -31.24 -23.75
C LYS A 297 -9.96 -31.51 -23.36
N TYR A 298 -10.57 -30.63 -22.55
CA TYR A 298 -11.94 -30.84 -22.05
C TYR A 298 -12.96 -30.40 -23.11
N ASN A 299 -13.94 -31.26 -23.36
CA ASN A 299 -15.14 -30.91 -24.14
C ASN A 299 -16.11 -30.09 -23.28
N GLU A 300 -17.19 -29.59 -23.89
CA GLU A 300 -18.19 -28.73 -23.24
C GLU A 300 -18.74 -29.32 -21.94
N ALA A 301 -19.11 -30.60 -21.93
CA ALA A 301 -19.65 -31.28 -20.75
C ALA A 301 -18.65 -31.27 -19.58
N LYS A 302 -17.39 -31.58 -19.84
CA LYS A 302 -16.34 -31.64 -18.81
C LYS A 302 -15.92 -30.26 -18.30
N LEU A 303 -16.04 -29.22 -19.13
CA LEU A 303 -15.91 -27.84 -18.69
C LEU A 303 -17.10 -27.41 -17.80
N MET A 304 -18.31 -27.83 -18.14
CA MET A 304 -19.52 -27.55 -17.35
C MET A 304 -19.54 -28.27 -15.99
N GLU A 305 -18.68 -29.26 -15.76
CA GLU A 305 -18.46 -29.88 -14.44
C GLU A 305 -17.46 -29.09 -13.57
N SER A 306 -16.52 -28.35 -14.18
CA SER A 306 -15.46 -27.62 -13.48
C SER A 306 -15.98 -26.43 -12.66
N SER A 307 -15.33 -25.99 -11.58
CA SER A 307 -15.86 -24.86 -10.80
C SER A 307 -15.86 -23.56 -11.63
N LEU A 308 -16.78 -22.62 -11.33
CA LEU A 308 -16.83 -21.33 -12.03
C LEU A 308 -15.53 -20.53 -11.83
N GLU A 309 -14.91 -20.69 -10.66
CA GLU A 309 -13.64 -20.03 -10.33
C GLU A 309 -12.48 -20.62 -11.15
N ASP A 310 -12.42 -21.94 -11.31
CA ASP A 310 -11.41 -22.60 -12.14
C ASP A 310 -11.58 -22.25 -13.61
N LEU A 311 -12.82 -22.18 -14.11
CA LEU A 311 -13.09 -21.74 -15.49
C LEU A 311 -12.64 -20.29 -15.72
N ARG A 312 -12.81 -19.40 -14.74
CA ARG A 312 -12.33 -18.01 -14.83
C ARG A 312 -10.82 -17.91 -14.81
N LYS A 313 -10.17 -18.67 -13.92
CA LYS A 313 -8.70 -18.72 -13.85
C LYS A 313 -8.12 -19.32 -15.13
N TYR A 314 -8.70 -20.39 -15.64
CA TYR A 314 -8.30 -20.98 -16.91
C TYR A 314 -8.50 -20.02 -18.09
N ALA A 315 -9.66 -19.37 -18.21
CA ALA A 315 -9.91 -18.39 -19.27
C ALA A 315 -8.94 -17.20 -19.21
N ALA A 316 -8.61 -16.70 -18.02
CA ALA A 316 -7.73 -15.55 -17.84
C ALA A 316 -6.24 -15.89 -18.00
N PHE A 317 -5.79 -17.01 -17.43
CA PHE A 317 -4.37 -17.35 -17.33
C PHE A 317 -3.94 -18.42 -18.34
N GLY A 318 -4.82 -19.35 -18.71
CA GLY A 318 -4.54 -20.40 -19.69
C GLY A 318 -4.80 -19.96 -21.13
N LEU A 319 -5.88 -19.22 -21.38
CA LEU A 319 -6.27 -18.76 -22.73
C LEU A 319 -6.09 -17.25 -22.96
N HIS A 320 -5.64 -16.50 -21.94
CA HIS A 320 -5.42 -15.06 -22.02
C HIS A 320 -6.65 -14.24 -22.49
N ILE A 321 -7.86 -14.68 -22.15
CA ILE A 321 -9.09 -13.97 -22.49
C ILE A 321 -9.24 -12.73 -21.60
N THR A 322 -9.04 -11.55 -22.19
CA THR A 322 -9.11 -10.27 -21.51
C THR A 322 -10.51 -10.03 -20.92
N GLY A 323 -10.61 -9.83 -19.61
CA GLY A 323 -11.89 -9.57 -18.94
C GLY A 323 -12.72 -10.83 -18.62
N ALA A 324 -12.12 -12.03 -18.64
CA ALA A 324 -12.82 -13.29 -18.32
C ALA A 324 -13.58 -13.29 -16.97
N SER A 325 -13.09 -12.54 -15.97
CA SER A 325 -13.74 -12.39 -14.67
C SER A 325 -15.01 -11.51 -14.71
N LYS A 326 -15.21 -10.73 -15.77
CA LYS A 326 -16.32 -9.78 -15.97
C LYS A 326 -17.36 -10.27 -16.98
N ILE A 327 -17.21 -11.48 -17.53
CA ILE A 327 -18.18 -12.06 -18.46
C ILE A 327 -19.49 -12.33 -17.71
N THR A 328 -20.54 -11.60 -18.07
CA THR A 328 -21.91 -11.73 -17.56
C THR A 328 -22.63 -12.86 -18.29
N GLY A 329 -23.48 -13.63 -17.58
CA GLY A 329 -24.19 -14.79 -18.15
C GLY A 329 -23.82 -16.15 -17.54
N GLY A 330 -23.05 -16.14 -16.45
CA GLY A 330 -22.78 -17.34 -15.64
C GLY A 330 -21.87 -18.37 -16.33
N LYS A 331 -21.95 -19.61 -15.88
CA LYS A 331 -21.04 -20.71 -16.27
C LYS A 331 -21.14 -21.08 -17.74
N ALA A 332 -22.36 -21.18 -18.28
CA ALA A 332 -22.59 -21.56 -19.68
C ALA A 332 -22.03 -20.53 -20.67
N ALA A 333 -22.19 -19.23 -20.39
CA ALA A 333 -21.63 -18.17 -21.23
C ALA A 333 -20.10 -18.19 -21.25
N LEU A 334 -19.47 -18.49 -20.10
CA LEU A 334 -18.03 -18.59 -19.99
C LEU A 334 -17.47 -19.83 -20.71
N VAL A 335 -18.14 -20.99 -20.58
CA VAL A 335 -17.74 -22.22 -21.29
C VAL A 335 -17.84 -22.05 -22.81
N LYS A 336 -18.92 -21.43 -23.30
CA LYS A 336 -19.06 -21.12 -24.72
C LYS A 336 -17.91 -20.24 -25.22
N LYS A 337 -17.57 -19.18 -24.48
CA LYS A 337 -16.47 -18.28 -24.84
C LYS A 337 -15.10 -18.97 -24.83
N ILE A 338 -14.90 -19.92 -23.91
CA ILE A 338 -13.69 -20.75 -23.86
C ILE A 338 -13.61 -21.63 -25.12
N LEU A 339 -14.70 -22.26 -25.54
CA LEU A 339 -14.72 -23.11 -26.73
C LEU A 339 -14.54 -22.30 -28.03
N ASP A 340 -15.13 -21.10 -28.11
CA ASP A 340 -14.97 -20.18 -29.25
C ASP A 340 -13.51 -19.72 -29.45
N VAL A 341 -12.71 -19.66 -28.39
CA VAL A 341 -11.29 -19.24 -28.44
C VAL A 341 -10.36 -20.43 -28.72
N ARG A 342 -10.82 -21.66 -28.52
CA ARG A 342 -10.04 -22.88 -28.78
C ARG A 342 -10.17 -23.41 -30.21
N ASN A 343 -11.23 -23.02 -30.93
CA ASN A 343 -11.46 -23.36 -32.34
C ASN A 343 -10.81 -22.33 -33.26
#